data_AF-A0AAE1FKK5-F1
#
_entry.id   AF-A0AAE1FKK5-F1
#
_cell.length_a   1.000
_cell.length_b   1.000
_cell.length_c   1.000
_cell.angle_alpha   90.00
_cell.angle_beta   90.00
_cell.angle_gamma   90.00
#
_symmetry.space_group_name_H-M   'P 1'
#
loop_
_entity.id
_entity.type
_entity.pdbx_description
1 polymer ?
#
loop_
_entity_poly.entity_id
_entity_poly.type
_entity_poly.pdbx_seq_one_letter_code
_entity_poly.pdbx_strand_id
1 'polypeptide(L)'
;MLKAIRRAGEKYPILRGMATYSVLWPTSNLVQQSMDKSRDKYDPIETLRYFVLGTFATAPTVYVWVKLAGKIVKGNLLRHAILKAGLEQILFAPVGQTQFYLGITLLEGRPWDQCVKEWRDKLIPTWKVAVCFWPVVQTVNFAYVAEKNRVVVVSVASFLWTIFLSYMHHIDQTSLPPFLRKTGTAVVEAKECRQEEAGEASDNQYEDTSASINSNCQEFDSNGHEVL
;
A
#
# COMPACT_ATOMS: atom_id res chain seq x y z
N MET A 1 7.55 -38.57 -12.16
CA MET A 1 7.85 -37.32 -11.42
C MET A 1 6.62 -36.42 -11.24
N LEU A 2 6.00 -35.90 -12.32
CA LEU A 2 4.83 -34.99 -12.24
C LEU A 2 3.62 -35.56 -11.49
N LYS A 3 3.29 -36.85 -11.65
CA LYS A 3 2.20 -37.51 -10.90
C LYS A 3 2.47 -37.62 -9.39
N ALA A 4 3.74 -37.76 -8.99
CA ALA A 4 4.13 -37.85 -7.59
C ALA A 4 4.09 -36.48 -6.91
N ILE A 5 4.55 -35.42 -7.61
CA ILE A 5 4.41 -34.03 -7.18
C ILE A 5 2.93 -33.67 -7.03
N ARG A 6 2.08 -34.09 -7.98
CA ARG A 6 0.63 -33.86 -7.90
C ARG A 6 0.00 -34.56 -6.69
N ARG A 7 0.33 -35.84 -6.45
CA ARG A 7 -0.14 -36.61 -5.28
C ARG A 7 0.33 -36.03 -3.95
N ALA A 8 1.58 -35.56 -3.87
CA ALA A 8 2.10 -34.91 -2.67
C ALA A 8 1.38 -33.58 -2.39
N GLY A 9 1.08 -32.80 -3.43
CA GLY A 9 0.32 -31.55 -3.33
C GLY A 9 -1.16 -31.74 -2.99
N GLU A 10 -1.76 -32.88 -3.37
CA GLU A 10 -3.12 -33.28 -2.96
C GLU A 10 -3.15 -33.80 -1.50
N LYS A 11 -2.08 -34.45 -1.04
CA LYS A 11 -1.97 -35.03 0.31
C LYS A 11 -1.62 -34.00 1.40
N TYR A 12 -0.87 -32.95 1.06
CA TYR A 12 -0.44 -31.90 2.00
C TYR A 12 -0.75 -30.49 1.47
N PRO A 13 -2.01 -30.03 1.55
CA PRO A 13 -2.44 -28.75 0.98
C PRO A 13 -1.74 -27.53 1.62
N ILE A 14 -1.36 -27.61 2.90
CA ILE A 14 -0.57 -26.57 3.58
C ILE A 14 0.81 -26.43 2.96
N LEU A 15 1.49 -27.56 2.70
CA LEU A 15 2.85 -27.57 2.15
C LEU A 15 2.88 -26.96 0.76
N ARG A 16 1.83 -27.18 -0.05
CA ARG A 16 1.67 -26.52 -1.35
C ARG A 16 1.55 -25.01 -1.22
N GLY A 17 0.78 -24.53 -0.24
CA GLY A 17 0.66 -23.11 0.09
C GLY A 17 1.99 -22.50 0.49
N MET A 18 2.70 -23.14 1.44
CA MET A 18 4.01 -22.70 1.90
C MET A 18 5.02 -22.62 0.76
N ALA A 19 5.11 -23.65 -0.09
CA ALA A 19 6.01 -23.65 -1.25
C ALA A 19 5.67 -22.58 -2.29
N THR A 20 4.39 -22.22 -2.43
CA THR A 20 3.98 -21.13 -3.33
C THR A 20 4.41 -19.79 -2.76
N TYR A 21 4.14 -19.54 -1.47
CA TYR A 21 4.44 -18.27 -0.82
C TYR A 21 5.94 -18.06 -0.63
N SER A 22 6.72 -19.13 -0.45
CA SER A 22 8.18 -19.08 -0.34
C SER A 22 8.88 -18.60 -1.61
N VAL A 23 8.22 -18.70 -2.77
CA VAL A 23 8.75 -18.14 -4.02
C VAL A 23 8.10 -16.79 -4.30
N LEU A 24 6.78 -16.71 -4.18
CA LEU A 24 6.00 -15.55 -4.59
C LEU A 24 6.34 -14.29 -3.79
N TRP A 25 6.42 -14.39 -2.46
CA TRP A 25 6.69 -13.23 -1.60
C TRP A 25 8.07 -12.59 -1.81
N PRO A 26 9.19 -13.35 -1.73
CA PRO A 26 10.50 -12.76 -1.98
C PRO A 26 10.62 -12.25 -3.43
N THR A 27 10.06 -12.96 -4.42
CA THR A 27 10.09 -12.49 -5.81
C THR A 27 9.32 -11.17 -5.98
N SER A 28 8.19 -11.01 -5.29
CA SER A 28 7.41 -9.76 -5.30
C SER A 28 8.23 -8.60 -4.73
N ASN A 29 8.92 -8.85 -3.60
CA ASN A 29 9.77 -7.85 -2.98
C ASN A 29 10.96 -7.48 -3.88
N LEU A 30 11.61 -8.45 -4.53
CA LEU A 30 12.68 -8.18 -5.50
C LEU A 30 12.21 -7.31 -6.67
N VAL A 31 11.00 -7.57 -7.19
CA VAL A 31 10.41 -6.72 -8.24
C VAL A 31 10.11 -5.33 -7.71
N GLN A 32 9.63 -5.19 -6.48
CA GLN A 32 9.41 -3.86 -5.92
C GLN A 32 10.73 -3.10 -5.72
N GLN A 33 11.77 -3.76 -5.21
CA GLN A 33 13.10 -3.17 -5.07
C GLN A 33 13.69 -2.74 -6.42
N SER A 34 13.44 -3.50 -7.50
CA SER A 34 13.93 -3.12 -8.83
C SER A 34 13.17 -1.96 -9.46
N MET A 35 11.92 -1.72 -9.04
CA MET A 35 11.11 -0.57 -9.45
C MET A 35 11.44 0.70 -8.66
N ASP A 36 12.07 0.58 -7.51
CA ASP A 36 12.42 1.68 -6.63
C ASP A 36 13.69 2.39 -7.11
N LYS A 37 13.50 3.48 -7.87
CA LYS A 37 14.60 4.29 -8.43
C LYS A 37 15.41 5.04 -7.36
N SER A 38 14.90 5.14 -6.13
CA SER A 38 15.61 5.81 -5.03
C SER A 38 16.70 4.93 -4.40
N ARG A 39 16.69 3.62 -4.70
CA ARG A 39 17.64 2.66 -4.14
C ARG A 39 18.84 2.46 -5.06
N ASP A 40 20.04 2.65 -4.51
CA ASP A 40 21.29 2.35 -5.19
C ASP A 40 21.65 0.85 -5.17
N LYS A 41 21.14 0.09 -4.19
CA LYS A 41 21.50 -1.33 -3.96
C LYS A 41 20.30 -2.17 -3.52
N TYR A 42 20.29 -3.43 -3.96
CA TYR A 42 19.35 -4.45 -3.51
C TYR A 42 19.62 -4.84 -2.05
N ASP A 43 18.56 -4.97 -1.26
CA ASP A 43 18.58 -5.47 0.12
C ASP A 43 18.11 -6.95 0.14
N PRO A 44 19.03 -7.92 0.18
CA PRO A 44 18.69 -9.33 0.25
C PRO A 44 18.12 -9.73 1.62
N ILE A 45 18.42 -8.98 2.68
CA ILE A 45 17.89 -9.24 4.03
C ILE A 45 16.41 -8.89 4.04
N GLU A 46 16.02 -7.78 3.42
CA GLU A 46 14.61 -7.44 3.22
C GLU A 46 13.86 -8.55 2.48
N THR A 47 14.40 -9.05 1.37
CA THR A 47 13.81 -10.18 0.64
C THR A 47 13.70 -11.43 1.51
N LEU A 48 14.69 -11.70 2.38
CA LEU A 48 14.63 -12.80 3.34
C LEU A 48 13.51 -12.61 4.36
N ARG A 49 13.25 -11.40 4.86
CA ARG A 49 12.13 -11.11 5.76
C ARG A 49 10.79 -11.42 5.08
N TYR A 50 10.63 -11.06 3.81
CA TYR A 50 9.43 -11.39 3.02
C TYR A 50 9.28 -12.90 2.81
N PHE A 51 10.38 -13.61 2.55
CA PHE A 51 10.38 -15.07 2.49
C PHE A 51 9.91 -15.69 3.80
N VAL A 52 10.46 -15.27 4.94
CA VAL A 52 10.13 -15.82 6.26
C VAL A 52 8.66 -15.54 6.59
N LEU A 53 8.23 -14.28 6.45
CA LEU A 53 6.85 -13.88 6.77
C LEU A 53 5.83 -14.54 5.83
N GLY A 54 6.13 -14.64 4.54
CA GLY A 54 5.28 -15.29 3.55
C GLY A 54 5.10 -16.78 3.83
N THR A 55 6.22 -17.47 4.08
CA THR A 55 6.23 -18.94 4.21
C THR A 55 5.69 -19.42 5.55
N PHE A 56 6.10 -18.78 6.66
CA PHE A 56 5.84 -19.31 8.00
C PHE A 56 4.67 -18.66 8.71
N ALA A 57 4.29 -17.43 8.36
CA ALA A 57 3.12 -16.77 8.95
C ALA A 57 1.95 -16.73 7.96
N THR A 58 2.17 -16.19 6.77
CA THR A 58 1.08 -15.91 5.83
C THR A 58 0.47 -17.17 5.25
N ALA A 59 1.27 -18.13 4.77
CA ALA A 59 0.74 -19.35 4.18
C ALA A 59 -0.14 -20.16 5.16
N PRO A 60 0.25 -20.39 6.43
CA PRO A 60 -0.62 -21.00 7.43
C PRO A 60 -1.91 -20.19 7.69
N THR A 61 -1.80 -18.86 7.83
CA THR A 61 -2.96 -17.99 8.06
C THR A 61 -3.97 -18.05 6.93
N VAL A 62 -3.51 -17.99 5.67
CA VAL A 62 -4.34 -18.13 4.47
C VAL A 62 -5.01 -19.50 4.42
N TYR A 63 -4.27 -20.57 4.75
CA TYR A 63 -4.83 -21.92 4.78
C TYR A 63 -5.97 -22.06 5.81
N VAL A 64 -5.77 -21.53 7.02
CA VAL A 64 -6.80 -21.54 8.07
C VAL A 64 -8.02 -20.75 7.61
N TRP A 65 -7.82 -19.58 7.01
CA TRP A 65 -8.91 -18.75 6.49
C TRP A 65 -9.73 -19.47 5.43
N VAL A 66 -9.09 -20.06 4.41
CA VAL A 66 -9.78 -20.79 3.34
C VAL A 66 -10.63 -21.93 3.91
N LYS A 67 -10.11 -22.65 4.91
CA LYS A 67 -10.84 -23.72 5.60
C LYS A 67 -12.03 -23.19 6.40
N LEU A 68 -11.88 -22.04 7.06
CA LEU A 68 -12.94 -21.40 7.83
C LEU A 68 -14.03 -20.82 6.92
N ALA A 69 -13.66 -20.10 5.87
CA ALA A 69 -14.58 -19.53 4.88
C ALA A 69 -15.43 -20.60 4.19
N GLY A 70 -14.85 -21.76 3.88
CA GLY A 70 -15.57 -22.92 3.35
C GLY A 70 -16.59 -23.53 4.31
N LYS A 71 -16.39 -23.37 5.63
CA LYS A 71 -17.34 -23.83 6.65
C LYS A 71 -18.47 -22.82 6.90
N ILE A 72 -18.16 -21.52 6.88
CA ILE A 72 -19.12 -20.44 7.15
C ILE A 72 -20.14 -20.32 6.02
N VAL A 73 -19.68 -20.33 4.77
CA VAL A 73 -20.55 -20.14 3.60
C VAL A 73 -20.56 -21.40 2.73
N LYS A 74 -21.62 -22.20 2.89
CA LYS A 74 -21.87 -23.40 2.09
C LYS A 74 -22.69 -23.03 0.86
N GLY A 75 -22.21 -23.39 -0.33
CA GLY A 75 -22.91 -23.14 -1.59
C GLY A 75 -22.03 -22.50 -2.66
N ASN A 76 -22.43 -22.70 -3.92
CA ASN A 76 -21.68 -22.31 -5.11
C ASN A 76 -22.41 -21.26 -5.98
N LEU A 77 -23.55 -20.75 -5.53
CA LEU A 77 -24.24 -19.67 -6.24
C LEU A 77 -23.50 -18.34 -6.08
N LEU A 78 -23.70 -17.41 -7.03
CA LEU A 78 -23.08 -16.08 -7.03
C LEU A 78 -23.26 -15.32 -5.71
N ARG A 79 -24.44 -15.42 -5.08
CA ARG A 79 -24.71 -14.81 -3.76
C ARG A 79 -23.74 -15.31 -2.68
N HIS A 80 -23.36 -16.58 -2.71
CA HIS A 80 -22.37 -17.15 -1.77
C HIS A 80 -20.96 -16.63 -2.06
N ALA A 81 -20.61 -16.41 -3.32
CA ALA A 81 -19.33 -15.80 -3.70
C ALA A 81 -19.23 -14.34 -3.22
N ILE A 82 -20.30 -13.56 -3.39
CA ILE A 82 -20.37 -12.18 -2.89
C ILE A 82 -20.26 -12.15 -1.36
N LEU A 83 -20.98 -13.03 -0.66
CA LEU A 83 -20.89 -13.13 0.80
C LEU A 83 -19.48 -13.52 1.27
N LYS A 84 -18.85 -14.49 0.61
CA LYS A 84 -17.45 -14.88 0.90
C LYS A 84 -16.50 -13.71 0.68
N ALA A 85 -16.64 -12.96 -0.42
CA ALA A 85 -15.81 -11.80 -0.71
C ALA A 85 -16.00 -10.68 0.34
N GLY A 86 -17.24 -10.41 0.76
CA GLY A 86 -17.52 -9.45 1.83
C GLY A 86 -16.88 -9.85 3.16
N LEU A 87 -17.02 -11.11 3.56
CA LEU A 87 -16.38 -11.66 4.76
C LEU A 87 -14.85 -11.62 4.66
N GLU A 88 -14.29 -11.86 3.49
CA GLU A 88 -12.85 -11.76 3.24
C GLU A 88 -12.35 -10.32 3.43
N GLN A 89 -13.06 -9.32 2.93
CA GLN A 89 -12.66 -7.92 3.11
C GLN A 89 -12.83 -7.39 4.54
N ILE A 90 -13.81 -7.90 5.29
CA ILE A 90 -14.10 -7.43 6.65
C ILE A 90 -13.27 -8.18 7.71
N LEU A 91 -13.10 -9.49 7.55
CA LEU A 91 -12.46 -10.32 8.57
C LEU A 91 -11.01 -10.63 8.22
N PHE A 92 -10.75 -11.05 6.98
CA PHE A 92 -9.43 -11.56 6.61
C PHE A 92 -8.47 -10.47 6.17
N ALA A 93 -8.92 -9.52 5.35
CA ALA A 93 -8.06 -8.46 4.85
C ALA A 93 -7.41 -7.64 5.98
N PRO A 94 -8.10 -7.22 7.06
CA PRO A 94 -7.47 -6.53 8.17
C PRO A 94 -6.47 -7.40 8.93
N VAL A 95 -6.75 -8.69 9.10
CA VAL A 95 -5.84 -9.66 9.74
C VAL A 95 -4.58 -9.83 8.90
N GLY A 96 -4.72 -10.05 7.60
CA GLY A 96 -3.60 -10.21 6.67
C GLY A 96 -2.73 -8.95 6.58
N GLN A 97 -3.34 -7.77 6.52
CA GLN A 97 -2.60 -6.50 6.51
C GLN A 97 -1.90 -6.22 7.85
N THR A 98 -2.55 -6.54 8.97
CA THR A 98 -1.92 -6.41 10.30
C THR A 98 -0.72 -7.33 10.41
N GLN A 99 -0.86 -8.58 9.98
CA GLN A 99 0.23 -9.55 9.96
C GLN A 99 1.37 -9.08 9.04
N PHE A 100 1.06 -8.47 7.90
CA PHE A 100 2.07 -7.94 6.99
C PHE A 100 2.86 -6.79 7.63
N TYR A 101 2.18 -5.71 8.03
CA TYR A 101 2.86 -4.51 8.53
C TYR A 101 3.60 -4.79 9.83
N LEU A 102 2.92 -5.35 10.84
CA LEU A 102 3.59 -5.69 12.10
C LEU A 102 4.68 -6.74 11.88
N GLY A 103 4.44 -7.73 11.03
CA GLY A 103 5.41 -8.80 10.76
C GLY A 103 6.69 -8.28 10.12
N ILE A 104 6.59 -7.45 9.08
CA ILE A 104 7.77 -6.88 8.42
C ILE A 104 8.50 -5.92 9.34
N THR A 105 7.81 -4.97 10.00
CA THR A 105 8.47 -3.98 10.88
C THR A 105 9.14 -4.65 12.09
N LEU A 106 8.55 -5.72 12.63
CA LEU A 106 9.18 -6.52 13.70
C LEU A 106 10.43 -7.27 13.20
N LEU A 107 10.37 -7.86 12.00
CA LEU A 107 11.51 -8.54 11.38
C LEU A 107 12.64 -7.57 10.98
N GLU A 108 12.33 -6.29 10.81
CA GLU A 108 13.31 -5.21 10.66
C GLU A 108 13.96 -4.82 12.00
N GLY A 109 13.42 -5.27 13.13
CA GLY A 109 13.92 -4.95 14.46
C GLY A 109 13.48 -3.58 14.97
N ARG A 110 12.41 -3.00 14.41
CA ARG A 110 11.89 -1.70 14.87
C ARG A 110 11.25 -1.82 16.26
N PRO A 111 11.33 -0.77 17.11
CA PRO A 111 10.57 -0.69 18.35
C PRO A 111 9.06 -0.90 18.16
N TRP A 112 8.38 -1.44 19.18
CA TRP A 112 6.95 -1.79 19.10
C TRP A 112 6.06 -0.58 18.80
N ASP A 113 6.36 0.58 19.39
CA ASP A 113 5.64 1.83 19.15
C ASP A 113 5.72 2.25 17.67
N GLN A 114 6.87 2.08 17.03
CA GLN A 114 7.05 2.36 15.61
C GLN A 114 6.29 1.36 14.72
N CYS A 115 6.30 0.07 15.09
CA CYS A 115 5.54 -0.96 14.40
C CYS A 115 4.03 -0.65 14.42
N VAL A 116 3.49 -0.29 15.59
CA VAL A 116 2.08 0.05 15.77
C VAL A 116 1.74 1.36 15.04
N LYS A 117 2.64 2.34 15.06
CA LYS A 117 2.46 3.61 14.32
C LYS A 117 2.32 3.34 12.83
N GLU A 118 3.25 2.60 12.23
CA GLU A 118 3.22 2.27 10.82
C GLU A 118 1.98 1.46 10.44
N TRP A 119 1.66 0.43 11.22
CA TRP A 119 0.42 -0.32 11.06
C TRP A 119 -0.80 0.61 11.06
N ARG A 120 -0.93 1.51 12.05
CA ARG A 120 -2.08 2.41 12.17
C ARG A 120 -2.16 3.42 11.02
N ASP A 121 -1.01 3.85 10.50
CA ASP A 121 -0.92 4.82 9.42
C ASP A 121 -1.25 4.17 8.07
N LYS A 122 -0.84 2.91 7.85
CA LYS A 122 -0.95 2.24 6.54
C LYS A 122 -2.11 1.27 6.41
N LEU A 123 -2.72 0.80 7.51
CA LEU A 123 -3.82 -0.16 7.46
C LEU A 123 -5.03 0.37 6.67
N ILE A 124 -5.56 1.55 7.03
CA ILE A 124 -6.74 2.10 6.37
C ILE A 124 -6.49 2.44 4.89
N PRO A 125 -5.39 3.13 4.52
CA PRO A 125 -5.08 3.38 3.11
C PRO A 125 -4.98 2.09 2.29
N THR A 126 -4.30 1.07 2.82
CA THR A 126 -4.14 -0.23 2.17
C THR A 126 -5.48 -0.94 2.01
N TRP A 127 -6.32 -0.92 3.05
CA TRP A 127 -7.65 -1.50 3.01
C TRP A 127 -8.56 -0.84 1.97
N LYS A 128 -8.52 0.49 1.81
CA LYS A 128 -9.28 1.20 0.77
C LYS A 128 -8.94 0.68 -0.63
N VAL A 129 -7.66 0.47 -0.91
CA VAL A 129 -7.21 -0.11 -2.19
C VAL A 129 -7.63 -1.57 -2.30
N ALA A 130 -7.54 -2.35 -1.21
CA ALA A 130 -7.92 -3.76 -1.18
C ALA A 130 -9.39 -3.98 -1.57
N VAL A 131 -10.29 -3.14 -1.04
CA VAL A 131 -11.73 -3.19 -1.33
C VAL A 131 -12.05 -2.88 -2.80
N CYS A 132 -11.17 -2.18 -3.53
CA CYS A 132 -11.32 -1.98 -4.96
C CYS A 132 -10.65 -3.08 -5.78
N PHE A 133 -9.44 -3.50 -5.39
CA PHE A 133 -8.63 -4.45 -6.13
C PHE A 133 -9.20 -5.88 -6.10
N TRP A 134 -9.47 -6.40 -4.90
CA TRP A 134 -9.83 -7.82 -4.73
C TRP A 134 -11.20 -8.17 -5.30
N PRO A 135 -12.27 -7.35 -5.15
CA PRO A 135 -13.56 -7.67 -5.78
C PRO A 135 -13.50 -7.72 -7.30
N VAL A 136 -12.68 -6.87 -7.94
CA VAL A 136 -12.48 -6.91 -9.40
C VAL A 136 -11.79 -8.21 -9.80
N VAL A 137 -10.67 -8.54 -9.13
CA VAL A 137 -9.94 -9.79 -9.36
C VAL A 137 -10.86 -11.01 -9.16
N GLN A 138 -11.62 -11.06 -8.06
CA GLN A 138 -12.50 -12.17 -7.77
C GLN A 138 -13.67 -12.27 -8.76
N THR A 139 -14.24 -11.14 -9.19
CA THR A 139 -15.27 -11.12 -10.24
C THR A 139 -14.75 -11.74 -11.52
N VAL A 140 -13.58 -11.31 -12.00
CA VAL A 140 -12.95 -11.88 -13.20
C VAL A 140 -12.67 -13.37 -13.04
N ASN A 141 -12.15 -13.76 -11.87
CA ASN A 141 -11.81 -15.13 -11.54
C ASN A 141 -13.03 -16.08 -11.51
N PHE A 142 -14.19 -15.62 -11.03
CA PHE A 142 -15.39 -16.44 -10.99
C PHE A 142 -16.20 -16.38 -12.29
N ALA A 143 -16.21 -15.25 -12.99
CA ALA A 143 -17.00 -15.06 -14.21
C ALA A 143 -16.36 -15.70 -15.45
N TYR A 144 -15.03 -15.59 -15.61
CA TYR A 144 -14.35 -15.95 -16.85
C TYR A 144 -13.37 -17.12 -16.72
N VAL A 145 -12.97 -17.50 -15.50
CA VAL A 145 -11.91 -18.51 -15.30
C VAL A 145 -12.50 -19.84 -14.85
N ALA A 146 -12.17 -20.90 -15.61
CA ALA A 146 -12.53 -22.26 -15.27
C ALA A 146 -11.97 -22.65 -13.88
N GLU A 147 -12.75 -23.41 -13.11
CA GLU A 147 -12.45 -23.74 -11.70
C GLU A 147 -11.01 -24.24 -11.46
N LYS A 148 -10.51 -25.11 -12.34
CA LYS A 148 -9.14 -25.64 -12.30
C LYS A 148 -8.04 -24.57 -12.39
N ASN A 149 -8.31 -23.43 -13.03
CA ASN A 149 -7.34 -22.36 -13.27
C ASN A 149 -7.49 -21.19 -12.28
N ARG A 150 -8.54 -21.17 -11.45
CA ARG A 150 -8.82 -20.05 -10.53
C ARG A 150 -7.68 -19.78 -9.55
N VAL A 151 -7.03 -20.84 -9.08
CA VAL A 151 -5.88 -20.73 -8.17
C VAL A 151 -4.72 -19.98 -8.83
N VAL A 152 -4.49 -20.19 -10.13
CA VAL A 152 -3.39 -19.54 -10.86
C VAL A 152 -3.64 -18.03 -10.95
N VAL A 153 -4.85 -17.61 -11.31
CA VAL A 153 -5.22 -16.19 -11.41
C VAL A 153 -5.11 -15.49 -10.06
N VAL A 154 -5.59 -16.13 -8.99
CA VAL A 154 -5.45 -15.60 -7.63
C VAL A 154 -3.98 -15.48 -7.24
N SER A 155 -3.14 -16.48 -7.54
CA SER A 155 -1.70 -16.40 -7.27
C SER A 155 -1.03 -15.23 -8.01
N VAL A 156 -1.36 -15.00 -9.27
CA VAL A 156 -0.82 -13.84 -10.02
C VAL A 156 -1.29 -12.53 -9.42
N ALA A 157 -2.57 -12.42 -9.05
CA ALA A 157 -3.08 -11.23 -8.38
C ALA A 157 -2.43 -11.01 -7.01
N SER A 158 -2.21 -12.08 -6.24
CA SER A 158 -1.47 -12.04 -4.97
C SER A 158 -0.05 -11.55 -5.15
N PHE A 159 0.64 -11.95 -6.21
CA PHE A 159 1.98 -11.46 -6.53
C PHE A 159 1.98 -9.94 -6.74
N LEU A 160 1.07 -9.43 -7.57
CA LEU A 160 0.91 -7.98 -7.79
C LEU A 160 0.53 -7.26 -6.49
N TRP A 161 -0.34 -7.86 -5.68
CA TRP A 161 -0.73 -7.30 -4.38
C TRP A 161 0.45 -7.22 -3.41
N THR A 162 1.32 -8.23 -3.37
CA THR A 162 2.51 -8.22 -2.52
C THR A 162 3.54 -7.19 -2.99
N ILE A 163 3.70 -6.97 -4.30
CA ILE A 163 4.49 -5.84 -4.84
C ILE A 163 3.93 -4.52 -4.32
N PHE A 164 2.61 -4.34 -4.42
CA PHE A 164 1.93 -3.14 -3.91
C PHE A 164 2.11 -2.96 -2.39
N LEU A 165 1.98 -4.02 -1.60
CA LEU A 165 2.22 -3.96 -0.15
C LEU A 165 3.67 -3.58 0.17
N SER A 166 4.63 -4.13 -0.57
CA SER A 166 6.05 -3.77 -0.45
C SER A 166 6.26 -2.30 -0.78
N TYR A 167 5.60 -1.80 -1.82
CA TYR A 167 5.65 -0.38 -2.17
C TYR A 167 5.03 0.50 -1.08
N MET A 168 3.84 0.13 -0.58
CA MET A 168 3.17 0.84 0.51
C MET A 168 4.00 0.83 1.81
N HIS A 169 4.74 -0.24 2.07
CA HIS A 169 5.68 -0.32 3.20
C HIS A 169 6.85 0.67 3.07
N HIS A 170 7.29 0.99 1.86
CA HIS A 170 8.39 1.93 1.64
C HIS A 170 7.94 3.37 1.38
N ILE A 171 6.68 3.59 1.00
CA ILE A 171 6.18 4.94 0.72
C ILE A 171 5.83 5.69 2.02
N ASP A 172 6.18 6.96 2.05
CA ASP A 172 5.76 7.90 3.09
C ASP A 172 4.33 8.38 2.88
N GLN A 173 3.66 8.70 3.99
CA GLN A 173 2.28 9.20 3.99
C GLN A 173 2.12 10.49 3.17
N THR A 174 3.13 11.34 3.13
CA THR A 174 3.14 12.59 2.35
C THR A 174 3.14 12.34 0.85
N SER A 175 3.68 11.20 0.39
CA SER A 175 3.74 10.86 -1.04
C SER A 175 2.48 10.12 -1.53
N LEU A 176 1.56 9.76 -0.62
CA LEU A 176 0.30 9.12 -1.01
C LEU A 176 -0.66 10.13 -1.66
N PRO A 177 -1.52 9.70 -2.59
CA PRO A 177 -2.60 10.53 -3.10
C PRO A 177 -3.51 11.04 -1.97
N PRO A 178 -4.13 12.23 -2.09
CA PRO A 178 -4.91 12.83 -1.01
C PRO A 178 -6.02 11.93 -0.44
N PHE A 179 -6.64 11.10 -1.28
CA PHE A 179 -7.69 10.16 -0.85
C PHE A 179 -7.17 8.97 -0.04
N LEU A 180 -5.87 8.69 -0.06
CA LEU A 180 -5.22 7.63 0.72
C LEU A 180 -4.46 8.17 1.93
N ARG A 181 -4.24 9.48 2.04
CA ARG A 181 -3.60 10.06 3.22
C ARG A 181 -4.48 9.91 4.45
N LYS A 182 -3.83 9.71 5.61
CA LYS A 182 -4.53 9.76 6.90
C LYS A 182 -5.16 11.14 7.08
N THR A 183 -6.41 11.20 7.54
CA THR A 183 -7.19 12.44 7.67
C THR A 183 -6.46 13.55 8.46
N GLY A 184 -5.58 13.17 9.40
CA GLY A 184 -4.77 14.13 10.16
C GLY A 184 -3.67 14.82 9.33
N THR A 185 -3.00 14.10 8.44
CA THR A 185 -1.92 14.64 7.59
C THR A 185 -2.48 15.56 6.51
N ALA A 186 -3.63 15.21 5.93
CA ALA A 186 -4.32 16.05 4.94
C ALA A 186 -4.75 17.41 5.53
N VAL A 187 -5.08 17.48 6.82
CA VAL A 187 -5.43 18.73 7.51
C VAL A 187 -4.19 19.56 7.85
N VAL A 188 -3.06 18.93 8.17
CA VAL A 188 -1.78 19.63 8.39
C VAL A 188 -1.26 20.22 7.09
N GLU A 189 -1.28 19.45 6.00
CA GLU A 189 -0.84 19.92 4.69
C GLU A 189 -1.79 20.97 4.10
N ALA A 190 -3.11 20.83 4.31
CA ALA A 190 -4.05 21.90 3.95
C ALA A 190 -3.85 23.18 4.76
N LYS A 191 -3.25 23.08 5.96
CA LYS A 191 -2.82 24.25 6.73
C LYS A 191 -1.48 24.80 6.23
N GLU A 192 -0.53 23.95 5.86
CA GLU A 192 0.76 24.35 5.27
C GLU A 192 0.58 24.99 3.90
N CYS A 193 -0.18 24.39 2.96
CA CYS A 193 -0.52 25.05 1.68
C CYS A 193 -1.23 26.38 1.90
N ARG A 194 -2.14 26.48 2.87
CA ARG A 194 -2.82 27.75 3.18
C ARG A 194 -1.87 28.79 3.80
N GLN A 195 -0.80 28.34 4.47
CA GLN A 195 0.24 29.22 5.01
C GLN A 195 1.24 29.64 3.92
N GLU A 196 1.61 28.76 3.01
CA GLU A 196 2.42 29.09 1.82
C GLU A 196 1.67 30.06 0.90
N GLU A 197 0.40 29.80 0.58
CA GLU A 197 -0.44 30.74 -0.20
C GLU A 197 -0.58 32.10 0.49
N ALA A 198 -0.64 32.14 1.83
CA ALA A 198 -0.69 33.39 2.59
C ALA A 198 0.66 34.13 2.60
N GLY A 199 1.78 33.40 2.60
CA GLY A 199 3.13 33.94 2.46
C GLY A 199 3.37 34.53 1.08
N GLU A 200 3.03 33.78 0.02
CA GLU A 200 3.13 34.22 -1.38
C GLU A 200 2.21 35.43 -1.67
N ALA A 201 1.01 35.46 -1.10
CA ALA A 201 0.12 36.63 -1.22
C ALA A 201 0.70 37.87 -0.52
N SER A 202 1.40 37.71 0.61
CA SER A 202 2.06 38.84 1.29
C SER A 202 3.30 39.35 0.56
N ASP A 203 4.07 38.47 -0.09
CA ASP A 203 5.23 38.84 -0.90
C ASP A 203 4.80 39.57 -2.19
N ASN A 204 3.78 39.05 -2.89
CA ASN A 204 3.23 39.73 -4.07
C ASN A 204 2.65 41.12 -3.73
N GLN A 205 2.02 41.26 -2.55
CA GLN A 205 1.49 42.54 -2.10
C GLN A 205 2.62 43.54 -1.75
N TYR A 206 3.78 43.04 -1.34
CA TYR A 206 4.98 43.86 -1.09
C TYR A 206 5.67 44.26 -2.41
N GLU A 207 5.74 43.36 -3.41
CA GLU A 207 6.25 43.67 -4.76
C GLU A 207 5.36 44.70 -5.49
N ASP A 208 4.03 44.58 -5.44
CA ASP A 208 3.12 45.56 -6.06
C ASP A 208 3.21 46.95 -5.39
N THR A 209 3.40 46.98 -4.07
CA THR A 209 3.57 48.24 -3.32
C THR A 209 4.92 48.89 -3.62
N SER A 210 5.98 48.10 -3.75
CA SER A 210 7.32 48.63 -4.08
C SER A 210 7.45 49.06 -5.54
N ALA A 211 6.75 48.41 -6.49
CA ALA A 211 6.60 48.90 -7.86
C ALA A 211 5.82 50.23 -7.95
N SER A 212 4.83 50.42 -7.07
CA SER A 212 4.06 51.67 -6.95
C SER A 212 4.81 52.81 -6.24
N ILE A 213 5.72 52.48 -5.31
CA ILE A 213 6.59 53.48 -4.65
C ILE A 213 7.69 53.94 -5.61
N ASN A 214 8.28 53.04 -6.38
CA ASN A 214 9.38 53.37 -7.30
C ASN A 214 8.92 54.18 -8.53
N SER A 215 7.61 54.30 -8.77
CA SER A 215 7.02 55.18 -9.78
C SER A 215 6.63 56.57 -9.26
N ASN A 216 6.75 56.83 -7.94
CA ASN A 216 6.40 58.09 -7.30
C ASN A 216 7.56 58.82 -6.59
N CYS A 217 8.79 58.31 -6.66
CA CYS A 217 9.96 59.06 -6.20
C CYS A 217 10.38 60.09 -7.26
N GLN A 218 9.76 61.27 -7.23
CA GLN A 218 10.39 62.47 -7.78
C GLN A 218 11.59 62.84 -6.89
N GLU A 219 12.77 62.95 -7.50
CA GLU A 219 13.96 63.47 -6.84
C GLU A 219 13.77 64.96 -6.54
N PHE A 220 13.82 65.33 -5.26
CA PHE A 220 13.88 66.72 -4.83
C PHE A 220 15.33 67.09 -4.51
N ASP A 221 15.78 68.23 -5.03
CA ASP A 221 17.12 68.75 -4.74
C ASP A 221 17.23 69.42 -3.35
N SER A 222 18.45 69.76 -2.95
CA SER A 222 18.78 70.31 -1.64
C SER A 222 18.13 71.67 -1.32
N ASN A 223 17.47 72.31 -2.29
CA ASN A 223 16.80 73.59 -2.14
C ASN A 223 15.26 73.50 -2.24
N GLY A 224 14.71 72.28 -2.31
CA GLY A 224 13.27 72.03 -2.17
C GLY A 224 12.44 72.41 -3.40
N HIS A 225 13.02 72.42 -4.60
CA HIS A 225 12.27 72.55 -5.85
C HIS A 225 12.11 71.18 -6.53
N GLU A 226 10.93 70.94 -7.09
CA GLU A 226 10.55 69.72 -7.81
C GLU A 226 11.29 69.68 -9.16
N VAL A 227 12.12 68.67 -9.39
CA VAL A 227 12.83 68.48 -10.66
C VAL A 227 11.93 67.65 -11.58
N LEU A 228 11.52 68.24 -12.71
CA LEU A 228 10.77 67.57 -13.78
C LEU A 228 11.60 66.50 -14.48
#